data_AF-F1LGF5-F1
#
_entry.id   AF-F1LGF5-F1
#
_cell.length_a   1.000
_cell.length_b   1.000
_cell.length_c   1.000
_cell.angle_alpha   90.00
_cell.angle_beta   90.00
_cell.angle_gamma   90.00
#
_symmetry.space_group_name_H-M   'P 1'
#
loop_
_entity.id
_entity.type
_entity.pdbx_description
1 polymer ?
#
loop_
_entity_poly.entity_id
_entity_poly.type
_entity_poly.pdbx_seq_one_letter_code
_entity_poly.pdbx_strand_id
1 'polypeptide(L)'
;MPHATLGDKILVAIRGEMRKAYVVGAKIHVLHRKHGVPSTDTNNIVLLDEEGNPLGTRILSPIPGKLLERRDKMQFSKVLALANKFV
;
A
#
# COMPACT_ATOMS: atom_id res chain seq x y z
N MET A 1 -6.02 19.10 -5.39
CA MET A 1 -6.58 17.88 -6.02
C MET A 1 -6.61 16.74 -4.99
N PRO A 2 -7.68 15.93 -4.96
CA PRO A 2 -7.70 14.72 -4.15
C PRO A 2 -6.57 13.80 -4.59
N HIS A 3 -5.81 13.28 -3.63
CA HIS A 3 -4.68 12.38 -3.87
C HIS A 3 -4.74 11.24 -2.86
N ALA A 4 -4.34 10.04 -3.29
CA ALA A 4 -4.27 8.89 -2.42
C ALA A 4 -3.00 8.95 -1.56
N THR A 5 -3.13 8.56 -0.30
CA THR A 5 -2.02 8.45 0.65
C THR A 5 -1.71 6.99 0.99
N LEU A 6 -0.64 6.77 1.75
CA LEU A 6 -0.25 5.44 2.19
C LEU A 6 -1.41 4.73 2.93
N GLY A 7 -1.70 3.52 2.49
CA GLY A 7 -2.72 2.62 3.05
C GLY A 7 -4.12 2.84 2.50
N ASP A 8 -4.31 3.79 1.59
CA ASP A 8 -5.62 4.03 1.00
C ASP A 8 -5.96 2.98 -0.05
N LYS A 9 -7.25 2.66 -0.16
CA LYS A 9 -7.77 1.72 -1.15
C LYS A 9 -8.06 2.49 -2.43
N ILE A 10 -7.48 2.02 -3.53
CA ILE A 10 -7.63 2.62 -4.85
C ILE A 10 -8.15 1.58 -5.85
N LEU A 11 -8.70 2.08 -6.95
CA LEU A 11 -9.09 1.28 -8.10
C LEU A 11 -8.11 1.58 -9.23
N VAL A 12 -7.53 0.53 -9.82
CA VAL A 12 -6.51 0.63 -10.86
C VAL A 12 -6.93 -0.16 -12.08
N ALA A 13 -6.62 0.36 -13.27
CA ALA A 13 -6.80 -0.35 -14.53
C ALA A 13 -5.48 -1.04 -14.90
N ILE A 14 -5.49 -2.36 -15.01
CA ILE A 14 -4.33 -3.16 -15.42
C ILE A 14 -4.72 -3.93 -16.67
N ARG A 15 -4.10 -3.60 -17.80
CA ARG A 15 -4.33 -4.28 -19.10
C ARG A 15 -5.81 -4.40 -19.49
N GLY A 16 -6.62 -3.40 -19.17
CA GLY A 16 -8.06 -3.37 -19.48
C GLY A 16 -8.96 -3.95 -18.38
N GLU A 17 -8.40 -4.53 -17.32
CA GLU A 17 -9.16 -5.01 -16.16
C GLU A 17 -9.13 -4.01 -15.00
N MET A 18 -10.27 -3.84 -14.34
CA MET A 18 -10.37 -3.04 -13.13
C MET A 18 -10.05 -3.89 -11.91
N ARG A 19 -9.03 -3.50 -11.15
CA ARG A 19 -8.59 -4.19 -9.93
C ARG A 19 -8.55 -3.24 -8.76
N LYS A 20 -8.84 -3.75 -7.56
CA LYS A 20 -8.69 -2.98 -6.31
C LYS A 20 -7.24 -3.11 -5.84
N ALA A 21 -6.71 -2.09 -5.18
CA ALA A 21 -5.36 -2.13 -4.64
C ALA A 21 -5.22 -1.29 -3.37
N TYR A 22 -4.24 -1.61 -2.54
CA TYR A 22 -3.76 -0.73 -1.47
C TYR A 22 -2.47 -0.04 -1.88
N VAL A 23 -2.35 1.25 -1.57
CA VAL A 23 -1.10 1.99 -1.72
C VAL A 23 -0.17 1.61 -0.56
N VAL A 24 0.96 0.97 -0.87
CA VAL A 24 1.94 0.54 0.13
C VAL A 24 3.24 1.33 0.08
N GLY A 25 3.55 1.98 -1.03
CA GLY A 25 4.70 2.86 -1.16
C GLY A 25 4.32 4.10 -1.95
N ALA A 26 4.83 5.25 -1.54
CA ALA A 26 4.64 6.50 -2.23
C ALA A 26 5.96 7.26 -2.26
N LYS A 27 6.33 7.72 -3.45
CA LYS A 27 7.42 8.69 -3.65
C LYS A 27 6.89 10.07 -3.31
N ILE A 28 7.11 10.48 -2.07
CA ILE A 28 6.60 11.76 -1.56
C ILE A 28 7.71 12.80 -1.68
N HIS A 29 7.41 13.89 -2.37
CA HIS A 29 8.32 15.04 -2.45
C HIS A 29 8.57 15.64 -1.07
N VAL A 30 9.78 16.13 -0.82
CA VAL A 30 10.24 16.61 0.51
C VAL A 30 9.29 17.64 1.11
N LEU A 31 8.77 18.57 0.30
CA LEU A 31 7.83 19.62 0.72
C LEU A 31 6.48 19.08 1.21
N HIS A 32 6.07 17.88 0.79
CA HIS A 32 4.79 17.26 1.17
C HIS A 32 4.97 16.12 2.17
N ARG A 33 6.21 15.82 2.58
CA ARG A 33 6.50 14.71 3.48
C ARG A 33 6.13 15.09 4.91
N LYS A 34 5.24 14.32 5.51
CA LYS A 34 4.93 14.44 6.94
C LYS A 34 6.05 13.82 7.77
N HIS A 35 6.34 14.43 8.92
CA HIS A 35 7.30 13.90 9.87
C HIS A 35 6.89 12.49 10.34
N GLY A 36 7.88 11.61 10.51
CA GLY A 36 7.64 10.22 10.92
C GLY A 36 6.99 9.32 9.86
N VAL A 37 6.79 9.79 8.62
CA VAL A 37 6.32 8.95 7.50
C VAL A 37 7.50 8.59 6.58
N PRO A 38 7.85 7.31 6.48
CA PRO A 38 8.84 6.83 5.50
C PRO A 38 8.38 7.12 4.07
N SER A 39 9.29 7.63 3.24
CA SER A 39 9.06 7.80 1.80
C SER A 39 9.88 6.76 1.05
N THR A 40 9.26 6.13 0.05
CA THR A 40 9.93 5.15 -0.82
C THR A 40 10.39 5.84 -2.12
N ASP A 41 11.33 5.23 -2.84
CA ASP A 41 11.82 5.77 -4.11
C ASP A 41 10.81 5.63 -5.25
N THR A 42 9.96 4.60 -5.18
CA THR A 42 8.91 4.28 -6.15
C THR A 42 7.52 4.28 -5.52
N ASN A 43 6.48 4.44 -6.34
CA ASN A 43 5.09 4.25 -5.94
C ASN A 43 4.74 2.77 -6.07
N ASN A 44 4.37 2.14 -4.96
CA ASN A 44 4.12 0.70 -4.90
C ASN A 44 2.69 0.44 -4.44
N ILE A 45 2.04 -0.53 -5.09
CA ILE A 45 0.67 -0.94 -4.77
C ILE A 45 0.61 -2.46 -4.57
N VAL A 46 -0.30 -2.91 -3.72
CA VAL A 46 -0.63 -4.33 -3.57
C VAL A 46 -2.02 -4.55 -4.12
N LEU A 47 -2.13 -5.46 -5.09
CA LEU A 47 -3.39 -5.79 -5.73
C LEU A 47 -4.25 -6.67 -4.82
N LEU A 48 -5.53 -6.39 -4.86
CA LEU A 48 -6.55 -7.05 -4.07
C LEU A 48 -7.61 -7.65 -4.98
N ASP A 49 -8.21 -8.70 -4.47
CA ASP A 49 -9.43 -9.27 -5.02
C ASP A 49 -10.65 -8.41 -4.68
N GLU A 50 -11.81 -8.76 -5.24
CA GLU A 50 -13.07 -8.07 -4.99
C GLU A 50 -13.46 -8.06 -3.52
N GLU A 51 -13.17 -9.18 -2.82
CA GLU A 51 -13.35 -9.37 -1.38
C GLU A 51 -12.30 -8.64 -0.51
N GLY A 52 -11.25 -8.09 -1.13
CA GLY A 52 -10.19 -7.34 -0.44
C GLY A 52 -9.03 -8.17 0.09
N ASN A 53 -8.93 -9.45 -0.28
CA ASN A 53 -7.77 -10.29 -0.02
C ASN A 53 -6.61 -9.96 -0.99
N PRO A 54 -5.33 -10.06 -0.59
CA PRO A 54 -4.21 -9.90 -1.51
C PRO A 54 -4.22 -10.98 -2.59
N LEU A 55 -4.04 -10.58 -3.86
CA LEU A 55 -3.97 -11.53 -4.98
C LEU A 55 -2.66 -12.32 -5.01
N GLY A 56 -1.58 -11.73 -4.49
CA GLY A 56 -0.26 -12.33 -4.43
C GLY A 56 0.02 -13.03 -3.10
N THR A 57 1.02 -13.91 -3.09
CA THR A 57 1.43 -14.68 -1.90
C THR A 57 2.56 -14.01 -1.10
N ARG A 58 3.29 -13.04 -1.67
CA ARG A 58 4.42 -12.36 -1.00
C ARG A 58 4.60 -10.93 -1.49
N ILE A 59 5.07 -10.04 -0.60
CA ILE A 59 5.44 -8.66 -0.94
C ILE A 59 6.96 -8.52 -0.86
N LEU A 60 7.59 -8.20 -1.99
CA LEU A 60 9.05 -8.09 -2.11
C LEU A 60 9.58 -6.70 -1.72
N SER A 61 8.77 -5.66 -1.92
CA SER A 61 9.14 -4.29 -1.56
C SER A 61 9.06 -4.10 -0.03
N PRO A 62 9.95 -3.31 0.58
CA PRO A 62 9.76 -2.85 1.94
C PRO A 62 8.47 -2.05 2.07
N ILE A 63 7.79 -2.18 3.21
CA ILE A 63 6.56 -1.45 3.54
C ILE A 63 6.85 -0.41 4.63
N PRO A 64 6.35 0.84 4.51
CA PRO A 64 6.41 1.83 5.57
C PRO A 64 5.75 1.34 6.87
N GLY A 65 6.45 1.42 7.99
CA GLY A 65 5.97 1.02 9.32
C GLY A 65 4.72 1.78 9.75
N LYS A 66 4.46 2.97 9.19
CA LYS A 66 3.22 3.73 9.38
C LYS A 66 1.96 2.91 9.03
N LEU A 67 2.08 1.95 8.11
CA LEU A 67 0.98 1.07 7.74
C LEU A 67 0.61 0.06 8.82
N LEU A 68 1.49 -0.20 9.81
CA LEU A 68 1.19 -1.07 10.95
C LEU A 68 0.10 -0.49 11.85
N GLU A 69 -0.10 0.83 11.86
CA GLU A 69 -1.22 1.47 12.57
C GLU A 69 -2.57 1.04 12.01
N ARG A 70 -2.62 0.58 10.75
CA ARG A 70 -3.86 0.12 10.10
C ARG A 70 -4.10 -1.39 10.28
N ARG A 71 -3.33 -2.07 11.15
CA ARG A 71 -3.46 -3.52 11.43
C ARG A 71 -4.83 -3.93 11.94
N ASP A 72 -5.57 -3.00 12.57
CA ASP A 72 -6.90 -3.28 13.12
C ASP A 72 -7.91 -3.63 12.03
N LYS A 73 -7.62 -3.25 10.78
CA LYS A 73 -8.40 -3.68 9.62
C LYS A 73 -7.96 -5.07 9.20
N MET A 74 -8.82 -6.06 9.40
CA MET A 74 -8.57 -7.47 9.10
C MET A 74 -7.98 -7.71 7.68
N GLN A 75 -8.54 -7.04 6.66
CA GLN A 75 -8.05 -7.17 5.27
C GLN A 75 -6.63 -6.63 5.10
N PHE A 76 -6.31 -5.54 5.81
CA PHE A 76 -5.00 -4.92 5.74
C PHE A 76 -3.96 -5.71 6.55
N SER A 77 -4.37 -6.34 7.65
CA SER A 77 -3.54 -7.27 8.43
C SER A 77 -3.02 -8.43 7.58
N LYS A 78 -3.87 -9.00 6.70
CA LYS A 78 -3.44 -10.04 5.75
C LYS A 78 -2.33 -9.54 4.82
N VAL A 79 -2.44 -8.31 4.32
CA VAL A 79 -1.41 -7.70 3.46
C VAL A 79 -0.10 -7.49 4.23
N LEU A 80 -0.19 -6.97 5.46
CA LEU A 80 0.98 -6.75 6.32
C LEU A 80 1.68 -8.07 6.67
N ALA A 81 0.95 -9.16 6.88
CA ALA A 81 1.52 -10.47 7.17
C ALA A 81 2.35 -11.06 6.02
N LEU A 82 2.15 -10.60 4.78
CA LEU A 82 2.91 -11.04 3.60
C LEU A 82 4.19 -10.24 3.36
N ALA A 83 4.44 -9.21 4.17
CA ALA A 83 5.58 -8.32 4.03
C ALA A 83 6.80 -8.86 4.77
N ASN A 84 7.97 -8.85 4.11
CA ASN A 84 9.21 -9.33 4.72
C ASN A 84 9.95 -8.25 5.51
N LYS A 85 9.77 -6.96 5.17
CA LYS A 85 10.54 -5.85 5.75
C LYS A 85 9.67 -4.62 5.95
N PHE A 86 9.78 -4.03 7.14
CA PHE A 86 9.20 -2.73 7.49
C PHE A 86 10.29 -1.67 7.64
N VAL A 87 10.03 -0.46 7.14
CA VAL A 87 10.94 0.70 7.15
C VAL A 87 10.24 1.93 7.69
#